data_AF-V6LMJ9-F1
#
_entry.id   AF-V6LMJ9-F1
#
_cell.length_a   1.000
_cell.length_b   1.000
_cell.length_c   1.000
_cell.angle_alpha   90.00
_cell.angle_beta   90.00
_cell.angle_gamma   90.00
#
_symmetry.space_group_name_H-M   'P 1'
#
loop_
_entity.id
_entity.type
_entity.pdbx_description
1 polymer ?
#
loop_
_entity_poly.entity_id
_entity_poly.type
_entity_poly.pdbx_seq_one_letter_code
_entity_poly.pdbx_strand_id
1 'polypeptide(L)'
;MKKICAVENCKECYFERNKCTTCQNEYKLLDDKCQECSFGNVKRNNKCIPVNTSSIIFIVAVTVLPLMFIVFSILFVIKVIIELKDKTIKKDNEDLLLLTDKDSISAEAKIGEYAYNYD
;
A
#
# COMPACT_ATOMS: atom_id res chain seq x y z
N MET A 1 27.57 35.67 30.82
CA MET A 1 26.60 34.62 31.18
C MET A 1 25.31 34.85 30.41
N LYS A 2 24.90 33.89 29.57
CA LYS A 2 23.60 33.90 28.88
C LYS A 2 22.54 33.54 29.94
N LYS A 3 21.81 34.54 30.44
CA LYS A 3 20.76 34.30 31.43
C LYS A 3 19.62 33.57 30.73
N ILE A 4 19.36 32.35 31.19
CA ILE A 4 18.35 31.45 30.64
C ILE A 4 17.02 31.85 31.25
N CYS A 5 16.03 32.13 30.40
CA CYS A 5 14.65 32.34 30.83
C CYS A 5 14.16 31.08 31.57
N ALA A 6 13.61 31.21 32.77
CA ALA A 6 13.06 30.07 33.52
C ALA A 6 11.76 29.49 32.91
N VAL A 7 11.27 30.08 31.81
CA VAL A 7 10.10 29.60 31.07
C VAL A 7 10.55 28.57 30.06
N GLU A 8 10.06 27.34 30.21
CA GLU A 8 10.32 26.26 29.26
C GLU A 8 9.91 26.67 27.84
N ASN A 9 10.70 26.25 26.85
CA ASN A 9 10.44 26.51 25.43
C ASN A 9 10.38 27.99 25.03
N CYS A 10 10.92 28.88 25.87
CA CYS A 10 11.03 30.31 25.62
C CYS A 10 12.33 30.66 24.89
N LYS A 11 12.23 31.42 23.81
CA LYS A 11 13.35 31.94 23.01
C LYS A 11 13.83 33.30 23.52
N GLU A 12 12.91 34.18 23.89
CA GLU A 12 13.18 35.51 24.45
C GLU A 12 12.20 35.78 25.59
N CYS A 13 12.68 36.36 26.69
CA CYS A 13 11.86 36.70 27.85
C CYS A 13 12.20 38.09 28.39
N TYR A 14 11.24 38.65 29.12
CA TYR A 14 11.42 39.86 29.90
C TYR A 14 12.03 39.54 31.26
N PHE A 15 13.20 40.14 31.54
CA PHE A 15 14.10 39.76 32.62
C PHE A 15 13.50 39.85 34.02
N GLU A 16 12.63 40.83 34.26
CA GLU A 16 12.14 41.16 35.60
C GLU A 16 10.86 40.44 36.01
N ARG A 17 10.15 39.79 35.06
CA ARG A 17 8.82 39.22 35.32
C ARG A 17 8.66 37.74 34.95
N ASN A 18 9.73 37.05 34.54
CA ASN A 18 9.64 35.67 34.01
C ASN A 18 8.55 35.51 32.94
N LYS A 19 8.32 36.55 32.14
CA LYS A 19 7.33 36.54 31.06
C LYS A 19 8.04 36.23 29.76
N CYS A 20 7.59 35.20 29.05
CA CYS A 20 8.12 34.94 27.73
C CYS A 20 7.55 35.95 26.72
N THR A 21 8.39 36.49 25.83
CA THR A 21 7.97 37.39 24.74
C THR A 21 7.95 36.65 23.41
N THR A 22 8.88 35.72 23.23
CA THR A 22 9.02 34.91 22.02
C THR A 22 9.25 33.45 22.39
N CYS A 23 8.42 32.53 21.91
CA CYS A 23 8.60 31.09 22.09
C CYS A 23 9.49 30.47 21.00
N GLN A 24 10.05 29.28 21.26
CA GLN A 24 10.72 28.47 20.25
C GLN A 24 9.74 28.08 19.13
N ASN A 25 10.26 27.69 17.96
CA ASN A 25 9.48 27.60 16.72
C ASN A 25 8.23 26.70 16.83
N GLU A 26 8.26 25.69 17.68
CA GLU A 26 7.18 24.71 17.86
C GLU A 26 6.14 25.13 18.91
N TYR A 27 6.40 26.21 19.65
CA TYR A 27 5.60 26.63 20.80
C TYR A 27 4.94 28.00 20.55
N LYS A 28 3.78 28.21 21.20
CA LYS A 28 3.02 29.46 21.16
C LYS A 28 3.00 30.11 22.54
N LEU A 29 3.07 31.44 22.56
CA LEU A 29 2.88 32.24 23.76
C LEU A 29 1.40 32.28 24.16
N LEU A 30 1.06 31.68 25.30
CA LEU A 30 -0.23 31.80 26.00
C LEU A 30 0.05 32.17 27.45
N ASP A 31 -0.60 33.25 27.94
CA ASP A 31 -0.50 33.71 29.33
C ASP A 31 0.96 33.76 29.85
N ASP A 32 1.82 34.44 29.09
CA ASP A 32 3.25 34.61 29.36
C ASP A 32 4.09 33.30 29.37
N LYS A 33 3.51 32.16 28.96
CA LYS A 33 4.15 30.84 28.88
C LYS A 33 4.17 30.29 27.46
N CYS A 34 5.14 29.44 27.15
CA CYS A 34 5.20 28.73 25.89
C CYS A 34 4.52 27.37 26.01
N GLN A 35 3.43 27.18 25.28
CA GLN A 35 2.68 25.94 25.24
C GLN A 35 2.63 25.42 23.81
N GLU A 36 2.66 24.10 23.66
CA GLU A 36 2.40 23.45 22.37
C GLU A 36 0.95 23.70 21.97
N CYS A 37 0.69 23.77 20.67
CA CYS A 37 -0.69 23.71 20.20
C CYS A 37 -1.23 22.31 20.52
N SER A 38 -2.33 22.22 21.28
CA SER A 38 -2.95 20.93 21.64
C SER A 38 -3.24 20.08 20.41
N PHE A 39 -3.19 18.75 20.59
CA PHE A 39 -3.44 17.76 19.54
C PHE A 39 -4.64 18.14 18.66
N GLY A 40 -4.43 18.18 17.33
CA GLY A 40 -5.43 18.64 16.36
C GLY A 40 -5.36 20.13 16.01
N ASN A 41 -4.34 20.88 16.46
CA ASN A 41 -4.11 22.27 16.06
C ASN A 41 -2.69 22.44 15.48
N VAL A 42 -2.54 23.29 14.46
CA VAL A 42 -1.24 23.65 13.86
C VAL A 42 -0.94 25.13 14.04
N LYS A 43 0.35 25.48 14.10
CA LYS A 43 0.82 26.87 14.18
C LYS A 43 0.74 27.55 12.81
N ARG A 44 -0.07 28.62 12.70
CA ARG A 44 -0.11 29.54 11.54
C ARG A 44 -0.14 30.97 12.05
N ASN A 45 0.77 31.83 11.58
CA ASN A 45 0.84 33.25 11.94
C ASN A 45 0.73 33.52 13.46
N ASN A 46 1.51 32.81 14.28
CA ASN A 46 1.47 32.88 15.74
C ASN A 46 0.12 32.52 16.41
N LYS A 47 -0.81 31.90 15.69
CA LYS A 47 -2.07 31.36 16.22
C LYS A 47 -2.09 29.83 16.06
N CYS A 48 -2.70 29.15 17.02
CA CYS A 48 -3.07 27.74 16.86
C CYS A 48 -4.39 27.73 16.10
N ILE A 49 -4.41 27.06 14.95
CA ILE A 49 -5.61 26.90 14.12
C ILE A 49 -6.00 25.42 14.17
N PRO A 50 -7.28 25.09 14.40
CA PRO A 50 -7.75 23.71 14.35
C PRO A 50 -7.53 23.14 12.95
N VAL A 51 -6.94 21.96 12.90
CA VAL A 51 -6.82 21.20 11.66
C VAL A 51 -8.20 20.62 11.39
N ASN A 52 -8.96 21.24 10.48
CA ASN A 52 -10.21 20.64 10.00
C ASN A 52 -9.86 19.34 9.26
N THR A 53 -10.15 18.21 9.90
CA THR A 53 -9.90 16.84 9.41
C THR A 53 -10.54 16.57 8.05
N SER A 54 -11.50 17.40 7.63
CA SER A 54 -12.17 17.34 6.32
C SER A 54 -11.17 17.34 5.16
N SER A 55 -10.12 18.16 5.18
CA SER A 55 -9.16 18.23 4.06
C SER A 55 -8.33 16.94 3.91
N ILE A 56 -8.05 16.25 5.01
CA ILE A 56 -7.30 14.99 4.99
C ILE A 56 -8.22 13.85 4.54
N ILE A 57 -9.48 13.85 4.99
CA ILE A 57 -10.49 12.87 4.55
C ILE A 57 -10.70 12.95 3.04
N PHE A 58 -10.75 14.15 2.45
CA PHE A 58 -10.87 14.31 1.00
C PHE A 58 -9.69 13.68 0.25
N ILE A 59 -8.45 13.89 0.71
CA ILE A 59 -7.28 13.31 0.05
C ILE A 59 -7.33 11.78 0.13
N VAL A 60 -7.63 11.22 1.31
CA VAL A 60 -7.71 9.76 1.48
C VAL A 60 -8.84 9.17 0.63
N ALA A 61 -10.01 9.81 0.60
CA ALA A 61 -11.16 9.33 -0.17
C ALA A 61 -10.95 9.41 -1.68
N VAL A 62 -10.27 10.44 -2.17
CA VAL A 62 -10.10 10.66 -3.61
C VAL A 62 -8.85 9.97 -4.16
N THR A 63 -7.84 9.67 -3.34
CA THR A 63 -6.60 9.06 -3.82
C THR A 63 -6.44 7.60 -3.39
N VAL A 64 -6.65 7.29 -2.12
CA VAL A 64 -6.35 5.95 -1.58
C VAL A 64 -7.40 4.94 -2.01
N LEU A 65 -8.68 5.30 -1.93
CA LEU A 65 -9.80 4.45 -2.35
C LEU A 65 -9.69 4.01 -3.83
N PRO A 66 -9.54 4.92 -4.82
CA PRO A 66 -9.42 4.49 -6.21
C PRO A 66 -8.13 3.70 -6.48
N LEU A 67 -7.01 4.00 -5.81
CA LEU A 67 -5.79 3.18 -5.93
C LEU A 67 -6.03 1.74 -5.46
N MET A 68 -6.74 1.55 -4.34
CA MET A 68 -7.12 0.22 -3.86
C MET A 68 -8.03 -0.52 -4.84
N PHE A 69 -9.00 0.18 -5.45
CA PHE A 69 -9.86 -0.41 -6.49
C PHE A 69 -9.06 -0.83 -7.73
N ILE A 70 -8.10 -0.03 -8.17
CA ILE A 70 -7.23 -0.36 -9.31
C ILE A 70 -6.40 -1.61 -9.00
N VAL A 71 -5.75 -1.65 -7.84
CA VAL A 71 -4.95 -2.81 -7.41
C VAL A 71 -5.82 -4.07 -7.33
N PHE A 72 -7.00 -3.97 -6.71
CA PHE A 72 -7.93 -5.09 -6.61
C PHE A 72 -8.41 -5.59 -7.98
N SER A 73 -8.69 -4.66 -8.90
CA SER A 73 -9.10 -5.00 -10.27
C SER A 73 -7.99 -5.74 -11.02
N ILE A 74 -6.73 -5.29 -10.88
CA ILE A 74 -5.56 -5.97 -11.48
C ILE A 74 -5.40 -7.38 -10.89
N LEU A 75 -5.47 -7.52 -9.56
CA LEU A 75 -5.36 -8.83 -8.90
C LEU A 75 -6.46 -9.79 -9.33
N PHE A 76 -7.70 -9.30 -9.47
CA PHE A 76 -8.83 -10.08 -9.95
C PHE A 76 -8.59 -10.60 -11.38
N VAL A 77 -8.16 -9.72 -12.29
CA VAL A 77 -7.84 -10.10 -13.68
C VAL A 77 -6.73 -11.14 -13.73
N ILE A 78 -5.64 -10.95 -12.96
CA ILE A 78 -4.55 -11.93 -12.89
C ILE A 78 -5.06 -13.29 -12.42
N LYS A 79 -5.88 -13.33 -11.36
CA LYS A 79 -6.44 -14.58 -10.84
C LYS A 79 -7.30 -15.29 -11.88
N VAL A 80 -8.18 -14.56 -12.58
CA VAL A 80 -9.01 -15.11 -13.65
C VAL A 80 -8.15 -15.68 -14.78
N ILE A 81 -7.09 -14.98 -15.20
CA ILE A 81 -6.17 -15.46 -16.24
C ILE A 81 -5.47 -16.75 -15.80
N ILE A 82 -5.04 -16.84 -14.54
CA ILE A 82 -4.39 -18.05 -14.01
C ILE A 82 -5.37 -19.24 -14.02
N GLU A 83 -6.60 -19.06 -13.54
CA GLU A 83 -7.61 -20.12 -13.54
C GLU A 83 -7.99 -20.58 -14.95
N LEU A 84 -8.01 -19.67 -15.92
CA LEU A 84 -8.25 -20.02 -17.32
C LEU A 84 -7.06 -20.77 -17.94
N LYS A 85 -5.83 -20.36 -17.67
CA LYS A 85 -4.63 -21.06 -18.16
C LYS A 85 -4.52 -22.48 -17.59
N ASP A 86 -4.82 -22.67 -16.31
CA ASP A 86 -4.79 -23.98 -15.67
C ASP A 86 -5.78 -24.96 -16.33
N LYS A 87 -6.99 -24.48 -16.64
CA LYS A 87 -8.00 -25.27 -17.36
C LYS A 87 -7.59 -25.63 -18.79
N THR A 88 -6.96 -24.71 -19.52
CA THR A 88 -6.49 -24.98 -20.90
C THR A 88 -5.34 -25.99 -20.91
N ILE A 89 -4.33 -25.81 -20.05
CA ILE A 89 -3.19 -26.74 -19.97
C ILE A 89 -3.63 -28.15 -19.59
N LYS A 90 -4.58 -28.28 -18.66
CA LYS A 90 -5.13 -29.59 -18.30
C LYS A 90 -5.80 -30.28 -19.48
N LYS A 91 -6.58 -29.53 -20.26
CA LYS A 91 -7.28 -30.06 -21.43
C LYS A 91 -6.31 -30.48 -22.54
N ASP A 92 -5.32 -29.66 -22.84
CA ASP A 92 -4.32 -29.97 -23.87
C ASP A 92 -3.49 -31.22 -23.50
N ASN A 93 -3.20 -31.42 -22.22
CA ASN A 93 -2.50 -32.62 -21.74
C ASN A 93 -3.36 -33.89 -21.81
N GLU A 94 -4.67 -33.81 -21.54
CA GLU A 94 -5.59 -34.94 -21.68
C GLU A 94 -5.75 -35.35 -23.16
N ASP A 95 -5.86 -34.38 -24.07
CA ASP A 95 -5.94 -34.64 -25.52
C ASP A 95 -4.63 -35.25 -26.08
N LEU A 96 -3.47 -34.82 -25.55
CA LEU A 96 -2.15 -35.37 -25.95
C LEU A 96 -1.96 -36.82 -25.49
N LEU A 97 -2.47 -37.19 -24.32
CA LEU A 97 -2.38 -38.55 -23.77
C LEU A 97 -3.21 -39.55 -24.60
N LEU A 98 -4.39 -39.12 -25.06
CA LEU A 98 -5.27 -39.95 -25.89
C LEU A 98 -4.70 -40.19 -27.30
N LEU A 99 -3.97 -39.21 -27.86
CA LEU A 99 -3.29 -39.36 -29.14
C LEU A 99 -2.12 -40.34 -29.08
N THR A 100 -1.32 -40.27 -27.99
CA THR A 100 -0.16 -41.16 -27.82
C THR A 100 -0.53 -42.62 -27.59
N ASP A 101 -1.63 -42.90 -26.88
CA ASP A 101 -2.15 -44.27 -26.71
C ASP A 101 -2.61 -44.87 -28.05
N LYS A 102 -3.33 -44.09 -28.86
CA LYS A 102 -3.85 -44.52 -30.16
C LYS A 102 -2.74 -44.85 -31.17
N ASP A 103 -1.64 -44.10 -31.17
CA ASP A 103 -0.49 -44.39 -32.03
C ASP A 103 0.27 -45.65 -31.57
N SER A 104 0.31 -45.91 -30.27
CA SER A 104 0.91 -47.12 -29.69
C SER A 104 0.16 -48.38 -30.10
N ILE A 105 -1.18 -48.36 -30.02
CA ILE A 105 -2.05 -49.47 -30.45
C ILE A 105 -1.99 -49.68 -31.97
N SER A 106 -1.87 -48.61 -32.76
CA SER A 106 -1.75 -48.67 -34.22
C SER A 106 -0.40 -49.26 -34.67
N ALA A 107 0.68 -49.00 -33.93
CA ALA A 107 2.00 -49.57 -34.20
C ALA A 107 2.06 -51.08 -33.92
N GLU A 108 1.41 -51.57 -32.85
CA GLU A 108 1.37 -52.99 -32.52
C GLU A 108 0.52 -53.81 -33.52
N ALA A 109 -0.57 -53.24 -34.05
CA ALA A 109 -1.41 -53.92 -35.06
C ALA A 109 -0.66 -54.22 -36.37
N LYS A 110 0.30 -53.38 -36.77
CA LYS A 110 1.10 -53.61 -38.00
C LYS A 110 2.19 -54.67 -37.84
N ILE A 111 2.62 -55.01 -36.63
CA ILE A 111 3.65 -56.02 -36.39
C ILE A 111 3.04 -57.44 -36.40
N GLY A 112 1.74 -57.57 -36.11
CA GLY A 112 1.01 -58.84 -36.16
C GLY A 112 0.73 -59.40 -37.56
N GLU A 113 0.72 -58.57 -38.61
CA GLU A 113 0.46 -59.01 -39.99
C GLU A 113 1.69 -59.60 -40.71
N TYR A 114 2.91 -59.35 -40.23
CA TYR A 114 4.14 -59.91 -40.84
C TYR A 114 4.64 -61.21 -40.18
N ALA A 115 3.97 -61.67 -39.12
CA ALA A 115 4.35 -62.90 -38.41
C ALA A 115 3.68 -64.18 -38.96
N TYR A 116 2.72 -64.07 -39.89
CA TYR A 116 2.01 -65.19 -40.52
C TYR A 116 2.35 -65.31 -42.01
N ASN A 117 3.62 -65.36 -42.38
CA ASN A 117 4.01 -65.72 -43.75
C ASN A 117 5.38 -66.41 -43.82
N TYR A 118 5.64 -67.26 -42.84
CA TYR A 118 6.76 -68.22 -42.83
C TYR A 118 6.27 -69.53 -42.19
N ASP A 119 5.48 -70.27 -42.96
CA ASP A 119 5.34 -71.73 -42.86
C ASP A 119 5.01 -72.28 -44.26
#